data_AF-A0A940VYM2-F1
#
_entry.id   AF-A0A940VYM2-F1
#
_cell.length_a   1.000
_cell.length_b   1.000
_cell.length_c   1.000
_cell.angle_alpha   90.00
_cell.angle_beta   90.00
_cell.angle_gamma   90.00
#
_symmetry.space_group_name_H-M   'P 1'
#
loop_
_entity.id
_entity.type
_entity.pdbx_description
1 polymer ?
#
loop_
_entity_poly.entity_id
_entity_poly.type
_entity_poly.pdbx_seq_one_letter_code
_entity_poly.pdbx_strand_id
1 'polypeptide(L)'
;TRLGKILGLCSVITIGTGGFFAVSLLVFARQIAEYGFNAPHISDHLRIAAIYIFFITLNEYQVGLLTGFESFAKLARVNFIQAVGAFLLTYLMTSLWGLTGATLSLGVAALLNWYLNHLAIKEQLHKHQIVISYQDMFQEKAVLINFAFPTALSGFIGSIAVWGCNAYMVRQPDGLVQMAIFTAAASFRSLIMFVPGLVTRVVTPVLCNLVGENKTSSYSKVFAFNVLISAIASTGIAGLLALTAPKLLAVFGKGFSGGSEVAVLIAVVSIVEVMANTFYQPLLAYGRIWWQFQVIVCWSLILVSITLFTVRDYGALGLAWAYMAAHLVSLAMYLFAGYRIKKNAEPSMVNG
;
A
#
# COMPACT_ATOMS: atom_id res chain seq x y z
N THR A 1 -19.28 23.64 -0.62
CA THR A 1 -18.27 23.66 -1.72
C THR A 1 -18.18 22.28 -2.34
N ARG A 2 -17.71 22.17 -3.60
CA ARG A 2 -17.48 20.87 -4.26
C ARG A 2 -16.58 19.94 -3.43
N LEU A 3 -15.48 20.50 -2.91
CA LEU A 3 -14.56 19.80 -2.02
C LEU A 3 -15.27 19.24 -0.77
N GLY A 4 -16.10 20.03 -0.09
CA GLY A 4 -16.84 19.58 1.09
C GLY A 4 -17.80 18.40 0.82
N LYS A 5 -18.38 18.32 -0.39
CA LYS A 5 -19.21 17.18 -0.83
C LYS A 5 -18.38 15.92 -1.09
N ILE A 6 -17.21 16.08 -1.74
CA ILE A 6 -16.27 14.97 -1.98
C ILE A 6 -15.78 14.40 -0.65
N LEU A 7 -15.43 15.25 0.32
CA LEU A 7 -15.02 14.82 1.66
C LEU A 7 -16.14 14.05 2.39
N GLY A 8 -17.38 14.54 2.31
CA GLY A 8 -18.54 13.84 2.88
C GLY A 8 -18.74 12.47 2.25
N LEU A 9 -18.69 12.39 0.92
CA LEU A 9 -18.83 11.14 0.17
C LEU A 9 -17.76 10.12 0.53
N CYS A 10 -16.48 10.53 0.51
CA CYS A 10 -15.37 9.66 0.87
C CYS A 10 -15.46 9.19 2.33
N SER A 11 -15.88 10.06 3.25
CA SER A 11 -16.09 9.67 4.66
C SER A 11 -17.18 8.61 4.81
N VAL A 12 -18.33 8.78 4.15
CA VAL A 12 -19.44 7.82 4.22
C VAL A 12 -19.02 6.47 3.64
N ILE A 13 -18.34 6.47 2.49
CA ILE A 13 -17.86 5.24 1.86
C ILE A 13 -16.84 4.55 2.75
N THR A 14 -15.89 5.28 3.32
CA THR A 14 -14.86 4.71 4.20
C THR A 14 -15.46 4.10 5.46
N ILE A 15 -16.43 4.78 6.09
CA ILE A 15 -17.17 4.23 7.24
C ILE A 15 -17.96 2.99 6.84
N GLY A 16 -18.64 3.04 5.68
CA GLY A 16 -19.43 1.94 5.15
C GLY A 16 -18.58 0.70 4.83
N THR A 17 -17.46 0.87 4.12
CA THR A 17 -16.56 -0.24 3.75
C THR A 17 -15.81 -0.77 4.96
N GLY A 18 -15.26 0.10 5.81
CA GLY A 18 -14.61 -0.30 7.06
C GLY A 18 -15.56 -1.04 7.98
N GLY A 19 -16.80 -0.55 8.13
CA GLY A 19 -17.86 -1.20 8.89
C GLY A 19 -18.26 -2.55 8.31
N PHE A 20 -18.45 -2.63 6.99
CA PHE A 20 -18.76 -3.87 6.29
C PHE A 20 -17.68 -4.95 6.52
N PHE A 21 -16.40 -4.62 6.36
CA PHE A 21 -15.31 -5.58 6.59
C PHE A 21 -15.13 -5.95 8.06
N ALA A 22 -15.30 -5.00 8.98
CA ALA A 22 -15.24 -5.29 10.42
C ALA A 22 -16.38 -6.22 10.86
N VAL A 23 -17.62 -5.94 10.44
CA VAL A 23 -18.78 -6.80 10.72
C VAL A 23 -18.62 -8.18 10.06
N SER A 24 -18.15 -8.22 8.81
CA SER A 24 -17.87 -9.48 8.13
C SER A 24 -16.83 -10.30 8.89
N LEU A 25 -15.76 -9.69 9.37
CA LEU A 25 -14.78 -10.40 10.19
C LEU A 25 -15.39 -10.91 11.50
N LEU A 26 -16.21 -10.11 12.19
CA LEU A 26 -16.88 -10.55 13.43
C LEU A 26 -17.79 -11.76 13.22
N VAL A 27 -18.58 -11.75 12.14
CA VAL A 27 -19.53 -12.81 11.79
C VAL A 27 -18.81 -14.07 11.30
N PHE A 28 -17.81 -13.90 10.43
CA PHE A 28 -17.10 -15.01 9.80
C PHE A 28 -15.82 -15.42 10.54
N ALA A 29 -15.47 -14.82 11.68
CA ALA A 29 -14.24 -15.09 12.42
C ALA A 29 -14.02 -16.58 12.69
N ARG A 30 -15.08 -17.28 13.10
CA ARG A 30 -15.02 -18.71 13.42
C ARG A 30 -14.74 -19.54 12.17
N GLN A 31 -15.46 -19.28 11.08
CA GLN A 31 -15.26 -19.97 9.81
C GLN A 31 -13.87 -19.70 9.24
N ILE A 32 -13.37 -18.47 9.36
CA ILE A 32 -12.01 -18.10 8.93
C ILE A 32 -10.97 -18.83 9.78
N ALA A 33 -11.16 -18.92 11.10
CA ALA A 33 -10.26 -19.64 11.99
C ALA A 33 -10.24 -21.16 11.71
N GLU A 34 -11.41 -21.76 11.50
CA GLU A 34 -11.57 -23.19 11.25
C GLU A 34 -11.08 -23.60 9.86
N TYR A 35 -11.56 -22.94 8.80
CA TYR A 35 -11.27 -23.35 7.40
C TYR A 35 -10.07 -22.63 6.79
N GLY A 36 -9.77 -21.41 7.22
CA GLY A 36 -8.66 -20.62 6.68
C GLY A 36 -7.32 -20.99 7.31
N PHE A 37 -7.30 -21.11 8.64
CA PHE A 37 -6.06 -21.32 9.42
C PHE A 37 -5.95 -22.69 10.08
N ASN A 38 -6.98 -23.55 10.02
CA ASN A 38 -7.04 -24.82 10.76
C ASN A 38 -6.73 -24.66 12.26
N ALA A 39 -7.12 -23.51 12.85
CA ALA A 39 -6.76 -23.13 14.20
C ALA A 39 -7.95 -22.45 14.92
N PRO A 40 -8.95 -23.22 15.40
CA PRO A 40 -10.20 -22.66 15.93
C PRO A 40 -10.03 -21.68 17.11
N HIS A 41 -8.95 -21.86 17.88
CA HIS A 41 -8.62 -21.03 19.05
C HIS A 41 -8.28 -19.56 18.70
N ILE A 42 -8.00 -19.23 17.44
CA ILE A 42 -7.72 -17.84 17.03
C ILE A 42 -8.99 -17.02 16.78
N SER A 43 -10.18 -17.64 16.81
CA SER A 43 -11.44 -16.97 16.48
C SER A 43 -11.67 -15.71 17.32
N ASP A 44 -11.37 -15.75 18.63
CA ASP A 44 -11.57 -14.59 19.50
C ASP A 44 -10.54 -13.48 19.23
N HIS A 45 -9.31 -13.84 18.86
CA HIS A 45 -8.32 -12.87 18.39
C HIS A 45 -8.76 -12.19 17.10
N LEU A 46 -9.35 -12.94 16.14
CA LEU A 46 -9.91 -12.36 14.92
C LEU A 46 -11.06 -11.40 15.21
N ARG A 47 -11.91 -11.70 16.18
CA ARG A 47 -12.99 -10.79 16.59
C ARG A 47 -12.44 -9.49 17.17
N ILE A 48 -11.42 -9.57 18.02
CA ILE A 48 -10.73 -8.38 18.56
C ILE A 48 -10.09 -7.56 17.43
N ALA A 49 -9.49 -8.23 16.44
CA ALA A 49 -8.89 -7.57 15.29
C ALA A 49 -9.89 -6.83 14.38
N ALA A 50 -11.20 -7.08 14.50
CA ALA A 50 -12.21 -6.33 13.75
C ALA A 50 -12.18 -4.82 14.08
N ILE A 51 -11.86 -4.47 15.33
CA ILE A 51 -11.67 -3.08 15.75
C ILE A 51 -10.51 -2.45 14.96
N TYR A 52 -9.41 -3.19 14.82
CA TYR A 52 -8.26 -2.74 14.04
C TYR A 52 -8.62 -2.52 12.57
N ILE A 53 -9.35 -3.45 11.94
CA ILE A 53 -9.79 -3.31 10.54
C ILE A 53 -10.64 -2.06 10.34
N PHE A 54 -11.58 -1.78 11.26
CA PHE A 54 -12.42 -0.59 11.16
C PHE A 54 -11.58 0.70 11.20
N PHE A 55 -10.71 0.84 12.20
CA PHE A 55 -9.94 2.06 12.37
C PHE A 55 -8.80 2.21 11.37
N ILE A 56 -8.18 1.12 10.89
CA ILE A 56 -7.13 1.23 9.86
C ILE A 56 -7.71 1.77 8.55
N THR A 57 -8.92 1.34 8.16
CA THR A 57 -9.60 1.88 6.97
C THR A 57 -9.88 3.38 7.11
N LEU A 58 -10.33 3.83 8.29
CA LEU A 58 -10.54 5.25 8.56
C LEU A 58 -9.23 6.06 8.56
N ASN A 59 -8.15 5.47 9.11
CA ASN A 59 -6.82 6.10 9.11
C ASN A 59 -6.31 6.34 7.69
N GLU A 60 -6.49 5.39 6.76
CA GLU A 60 -6.06 5.57 5.36
C GLU A 60 -6.74 6.77 4.69
N TYR A 61 -8.04 6.95 4.92
CA TYR A 61 -8.78 8.13 4.46
C TYR A 61 -8.20 9.42 5.06
N GLN A 62 -7.93 9.43 6.37
CA GLN A 62 -7.41 10.59 7.08
C GLN A 62 -6.00 10.98 6.61
N VAL A 63 -5.13 9.99 6.42
CA VAL A 63 -3.78 10.20 5.89
C VAL A 63 -3.85 10.77 4.48
N GLY A 64 -4.68 10.20 3.60
CA GLY A 64 -4.90 10.72 2.25
C GLY A 64 -5.39 12.17 2.24
N LEU A 65 -6.30 12.52 3.16
CA LEU A 65 -6.82 13.87 3.30
C LEU A 65 -5.75 14.87 3.78
N LEU A 66 -4.95 14.52 4.79
CA LEU A 66 -3.85 15.36 5.26
C LEU A 66 -2.72 15.49 4.23
N THR A 67 -2.45 14.44 3.46
CA THR A 67 -1.52 14.49 2.32
C THR A 67 -2.04 15.41 1.22
N GLY A 68 -3.35 15.39 0.93
CA GLY A 68 -3.98 16.33 -0.01
C GLY A 68 -3.94 17.79 0.45
N PHE A 69 -4.00 18.04 1.77
CA PHE A 69 -3.75 19.37 2.35
C PHE A 69 -2.26 19.73 2.50
N GLU A 70 -1.35 18.92 1.96
CA GLU A 70 0.11 19.11 2.06
C GLU A 70 0.60 19.28 3.51
N SER A 71 -0.13 18.70 4.48
CA SER A 71 0.11 18.85 5.92
C SER A 71 1.14 17.84 6.43
N PHE A 72 2.27 17.70 5.73
CA PHE A 72 3.29 16.68 5.98
C PHE A 72 3.92 16.77 7.37
N ALA A 73 4.12 17.99 7.90
CA ALA A 73 4.65 18.18 9.25
C ALA A 73 3.69 17.65 10.34
N LYS A 74 2.37 17.79 10.14
CA LYS A 74 1.36 17.23 11.05
C LYS A 74 1.33 15.71 10.95
N LEU A 75 1.35 15.16 9.73
CA LEU A 75 1.45 13.72 9.50
C LEU A 75 2.70 13.13 10.18
N ALA A 76 3.85 13.77 10.05
CA ALA A 76 5.08 13.32 10.70
C ALA A 76 4.96 13.32 12.23
N ARG A 77 4.39 14.38 12.83
CA ARG A 77 4.14 14.44 14.27
C ARG A 77 3.18 13.36 14.74
N VAL A 78 2.07 13.16 14.04
CA VAL A 78 1.08 12.11 14.36
C VAL A 78 1.72 10.74 14.26
N ASN A 79 2.44 10.43 13.18
CA ASN A 79 3.12 9.15 13.01
C ASN A 79 4.18 8.90 14.09
N PHE A 80 4.91 9.93 14.51
CA PHE A 80 5.90 9.80 15.59
C PHE A 80 5.24 9.48 16.93
N ILE A 81 4.19 10.23 17.30
CA ILE A 81 3.41 9.99 18.54
C ILE A 81 2.77 8.60 18.48
N GLN A 82 2.21 8.23 17.34
CA GLN A 82 1.60 6.92 17.11
C GLN A 82 2.61 5.79 17.24
N ALA A 83 3.83 5.92 16.69
CA ALA A 83 4.85 4.87 16.77
C ALA A 83 5.29 4.62 18.22
N VAL A 84 5.57 5.71 18.96
CA VAL A 84 5.94 5.62 20.38
C VAL A 84 4.77 5.09 21.22
N GLY A 85 3.56 5.61 20.98
CA GLY A 85 2.36 5.18 21.68
C GLY A 85 2.01 3.71 21.42
N ALA A 86 2.08 3.27 20.17
CA ALA A 86 1.83 1.88 19.78
C ALA A 86 2.88 0.94 20.37
N PHE A 87 4.15 1.33 20.44
CA PHE A 87 5.21 0.55 21.08
C PHE A 87 4.94 0.35 22.56
N LEU A 88 4.71 1.44 23.31
CA LEU A 88 4.41 1.37 24.75
C LEU A 88 3.14 0.57 25.04
N LEU A 89 2.10 0.82 24.25
CA LEU A 89 0.81 0.15 24.40
C LEU A 89 0.92 -1.35 24.10
N THR A 90 1.66 -1.73 23.05
CA THR A 90 1.89 -3.14 22.72
C THR A 90 2.71 -3.82 23.82
N TYR A 91 3.76 -3.17 24.31
CA TYR A 91 4.55 -3.71 25.43
C TYR A 91 3.70 -3.93 26.69
N LEU A 92 2.92 -2.93 27.09
CA LEU A 92 2.06 -2.99 28.29
C LEU A 92 0.95 -4.03 28.15
N MET A 93 0.23 -4.05 27.03
CA MET A 93 -0.89 -4.98 26.86
C MET A 93 -0.42 -6.41 26.69
N THR A 94 0.70 -6.64 25.99
CA THR A 94 1.29 -7.97 25.81
C THR A 94 1.82 -8.52 27.13
N SER A 95 2.44 -7.68 27.98
CA SER A 95 2.93 -8.14 29.29
C SER A 95 1.80 -8.51 30.25
N LEU A 96 0.65 -7.84 30.16
CA LEU A 96 -0.52 -8.11 31.02
C LEU A 96 -1.40 -9.27 30.52
N TRP A 97 -1.62 -9.38 29.21
CA TRP A 97 -2.60 -10.31 28.62
C TRP A 97 -2.03 -11.21 27.50
N GLY A 98 -0.71 -11.30 27.37
CA GLY A 98 -0.06 -12.14 26.37
C GLY A 98 -0.52 -11.81 24.94
N LEU A 99 -0.83 -12.86 24.16
CA LEU A 99 -1.26 -12.74 22.76
C LEU A 99 -2.56 -11.95 22.60
N THR A 100 -3.50 -12.07 23.54
CA THR A 100 -4.76 -11.31 23.51
C THR A 100 -4.48 -9.83 23.66
N GLY A 101 -3.56 -9.48 24.56
CA GLY A 101 -3.08 -8.11 24.74
C GLY A 101 -2.40 -7.55 23.49
N ALA A 102 -1.55 -8.33 22.84
CA ALA A 102 -0.89 -7.94 21.58
C ALA A 102 -1.91 -7.69 20.45
N THR A 103 -3.00 -8.47 20.41
CA THR A 103 -4.05 -8.27 19.39
C THR A 103 -4.88 -7.03 19.68
N LEU A 104 -5.23 -6.82 20.95
CA LEU A 104 -6.02 -5.67 21.39
C LEU A 104 -5.23 -4.36 21.24
N SER A 105 -3.90 -4.39 21.43
CA SER A 105 -3.05 -3.21 21.25
C SER A 105 -3.09 -2.68 19.82
N LEU A 106 -3.24 -3.55 18.81
CA LEU A 106 -3.42 -3.12 17.41
C LEU A 106 -4.67 -2.25 17.26
N GLY A 107 -5.81 -2.71 17.80
CA GLY A 107 -7.07 -1.98 17.74
C GLY A 107 -7.02 -0.63 18.46
N VAL A 108 -6.47 -0.63 19.68
CA VAL A 108 -6.35 0.59 20.50
C VAL A 108 -5.33 1.57 19.89
N ALA A 109 -4.21 1.08 19.33
CA ALA A 109 -3.25 1.92 18.61
C ALA A 109 -3.85 2.54 17.35
N ALA A 110 -4.66 1.78 16.59
CA ALA A 110 -5.37 2.30 15.42
C ALA A 110 -6.42 3.35 15.79
N LEU A 111 -7.14 3.17 16.91
CA LEU A 111 -8.06 4.16 17.47
C LEU A 111 -7.32 5.44 17.89
N LEU A 112 -6.19 5.31 18.59
CA LEU A 112 -5.35 6.45 18.98
C LEU A 112 -4.88 7.23 17.74
N ASN A 113 -4.41 6.51 16.72
CA ASN A 113 -4.01 7.12 15.45
C ASN A 113 -5.18 7.88 14.80
N TRP A 114 -6.37 7.27 14.79
CA TRP A 114 -7.57 7.89 14.23
C TRP A 114 -7.92 9.19 14.94
N TYR A 115 -7.83 9.19 16.27
CA TYR A 115 -8.09 10.38 17.08
C TYR A 115 -7.08 11.49 16.79
N LEU A 116 -5.79 11.19 16.78
CA LEU A 116 -4.73 12.16 16.49
C LEU A 116 -4.86 12.75 15.08
N ASN A 117 -5.13 11.92 14.08
CA ASN A 117 -5.39 12.37 12.72
C ASN A 117 -6.67 13.21 12.64
N HIS A 118 -7.73 12.83 13.35
CA HIS A 118 -8.99 13.60 13.37
C HIS A 118 -8.77 15.03 13.89
N LEU A 119 -7.97 15.20 14.95
CA LEU A 119 -7.62 16.52 15.47
C LEU A 119 -6.86 17.36 14.43
N ALA A 120 -5.86 16.77 13.77
CA ALA A 120 -5.09 17.45 12.73
C ALA A 120 -5.96 17.88 11.54
N ILE A 121 -6.94 17.06 11.17
CA ILE A 121 -7.89 17.33 10.09
C ILE A 121 -8.84 18.46 10.46
N LYS A 122 -9.41 18.44 11.67
CA LYS A 122 -10.33 19.49 12.13
C LYS A 122 -9.67 20.86 12.07
N GLU A 123 -8.40 20.95 12.46
CA GLU A 123 -7.62 22.18 12.36
C GLU A 123 -7.43 22.63 10.90
N GLN A 124 -7.15 21.71 9.96
CA GLN A 124 -7.00 22.06 8.55
C GLN A 124 -8.31 22.48 7.87
N LEU A 125 -9.42 21.81 8.21
CA LEU A 125 -10.74 22.18 7.71
C LEU A 125 -11.14 23.57 8.19
N HIS A 126 -10.87 23.91 9.45
CA HIS A 126 -11.10 25.24 9.98
C HIS A 126 -10.20 26.29 9.30
N LYS A 127 -8.90 26.01 9.15
CA LYS A 127 -7.94 26.91 8.49
C LYS A 127 -8.34 27.26 7.05
N HIS A 128 -8.88 26.30 6.31
CA HIS A 128 -9.30 26.49 4.92
C HIS A 128 -10.80 26.83 4.78
N GLN A 129 -11.52 27.03 5.90
CA GLN A 129 -12.96 27.31 5.93
C GLN A 129 -13.82 26.30 5.15
N ILE A 130 -13.42 25.01 5.20
CA ILE A 130 -14.13 23.92 4.51
C ILE A 130 -15.10 23.26 5.48
N VAL A 131 -16.39 23.30 5.14
CA VAL A 131 -17.43 22.55 5.85
C VAL A 131 -17.72 21.25 5.10
N ILE A 132 -17.64 20.12 5.81
CA ILE A 132 -18.03 18.81 5.26
C ILE A 132 -19.54 18.81 5.07
N SER A 133 -19.99 18.52 3.84
CA SER A 133 -21.41 18.46 3.51
C SER A 133 -21.79 17.04 3.12
N TYR A 134 -22.82 16.51 3.77
CA TYR A 134 -23.41 15.20 3.45
C TYR A 134 -24.63 15.33 2.53
N GLN A 135 -25.04 16.56 2.19
CA GLN A 135 -26.15 16.83 1.28
C GLN A 135 -25.67 16.77 -0.17
N ASP A 136 -26.45 16.11 -1.03
CA ASP A 136 -26.17 15.94 -2.47
C ASP A 136 -24.77 15.37 -2.81
N MET A 137 -24.18 14.60 -1.90
CA MET A 137 -22.84 14.05 -2.08
C MET A 137 -22.71 13.15 -3.32
N PHE A 138 -23.81 12.50 -3.73
CA PHE A 138 -23.86 11.63 -4.92
C PHE A 138 -23.76 12.40 -6.26
N GLN A 139 -23.82 13.74 -6.25
CA GLN A 139 -23.55 14.53 -7.46
C GLN A 139 -22.10 14.31 -7.96
N GLU A 140 -21.17 13.97 -7.07
CA GLU A 140 -19.77 13.67 -7.41
C GLU A 140 -19.52 12.18 -7.71
N LYS A 141 -20.55 11.44 -8.16
CA LYS A 141 -20.45 10.01 -8.54
C LYS A 141 -19.33 9.70 -9.54
N ALA A 142 -18.94 10.69 -10.36
CA ALA A 142 -17.84 10.55 -11.30
C ALA A 142 -16.50 10.28 -10.59
N VAL A 143 -16.28 10.86 -9.40
CA VAL A 143 -15.09 10.57 -8.58
C VAL A 143 -15.11 9.13 -8.10
N LEU A 144 -16.29 8.61 -7.75
CA LEU A 144 -16.42 7.20 -7.37
C LEU A 144 -16.11 6.26 -8.52
N ILE A 145 -16.73 6.48 -9.68
CA ILE A 145 -16.64 5.57 -10.82
C ILE A 145 -15.26 5.63 -11.48
N ASN A 146 -14.65 6.82 -11.60
CA ASN A 146 -13.41 7.00 -12.34
C ASN A 146 -12.15 6.96 -11.47
N PHE A 147 -12.28 7.05 -10.15
CA PHE A 147 -11.13 7.07 -9.25
C PHE A 147 -11.25 6.02 -8.14
N ALA A 148 -12.26 6.12 -7.26
CA ALA A 148 -12.33 5.26 -6.07
C ALA A 148 -12.59 3.78 -6.41
N PHE A 149 -13.54 3.51 -7.30
CA PHE A 149 -13.92 2.16 -7.70
C PHE A 149 -12.78 1.40 -8.40
N PRO A 150 -12.14 1.92 -9.47
CA PRO A 150 -11.02 1.22 -10.10
C PRO A 150 -9.82 1.09 -9.15
N THR A 151 -9.57 2.06 -8.26
CA THR A 151 -8.51 1.95 -7.23
C THR A 151 -8.81 0.81 -6.25
N ALA A 152 -10.03 0.75 -5.72
CA ALA A 152 -10.44 -0.28 -4.78
C ALA A 152 -10.39 -1.68 -5.42
N LEU A 153 -10.89 -1.81 -6.65
CA LEU A 153 -10.85 -3.06 -7.39
C LEU A 153 -9.41 -3.49 -7.71
N SER A 154 -8.54 -2.53 -8.03
CA SER A 154 -7.11 -2.79 -8.23
C SER A 154 -6.45 -3.35 -6.98
N GLY A 155 -6.70 -2.72 -5.83
CA GLY A 155 -6.20 -3.19 -4.53
C GLY A 155 -6.71 -4.58 -4.20
N PHE A 156 -8.01 -4.83 -4.38
CA PHE A 156 -8.63 -6.12 -4.07
C PHE A 156 -8.05 -7.27 -4.91
N ILE A 157 -7.94 -7.10 -6.22
CA ILE A 157 -7.37 -8.11 -7.12
C ILE A 157 -5.89 -8.37 -6.78
N GLY A 158 -5.11 -7.30 -6.57
CA GLY A 158 -3.71 -7.42 -6.19
C GLY A 158 -3.54 -8.17 -4.86
N SER A 159 -4.34 -7.85 -3.85
CA SER A 159 -4.32 -8.51 -2.54
C SER A 159 -4.70 -9.99 -2.64
N ILE A 160 -5.72 -10.36 -3.41
CA ILE A 160 -6.10 -11.76 -3.63
C ILE A 160 -4.99 -12.53 -4.33
N ALA A 161 -4.38 -11.94 -5.36
CA ALA A 161 -3.28 -12.57 -6.09
C ALA A 161 -2.08 -12.85 -5.18
N VAL A 162 -1.64 -11.86 -4.39
CA VAL A 162 -0.55 -12.01 -3.42
C VAL A 162 -0.90 -13.06 -2.37
N TRP A 163 -2.09 -12.97 -1.78
CA TRP A 163 -2.53 -13.93 -0.78
C TRP A 163 -2.59 -15.36 -1.33
N GLY A 164 -3.14 -15.54 -2.54
CA GLY A 164 -3.21 -16.82 -3.22
C GLY A 164 -1.83 -17.42 -3.50
N CYS A 165 -0.87 -16.59 -3.93
CA CYS A 165 0.51 -17.03 -4.15
C CYS A 165 1.19 -17.46 -2.85
N ASN A 166 1.02 -16.68 -1.77
CA ASN A 166 1.57 -17.01 -0.45
C ASN A 166 0.91 -18.29 0.13
N ALA A 167 -0.40 -18.44 -0.03
CA ALA A 167 -1.14 -19.64 0.40
C ALA A 167 -0.70 -20.88 -0.38
N TYR A 168 -0.46 -20.74 -1.69
CA TYR A 168 0.08 -21.82 -2.52
C TYR A 168 1.50 -22.21 -2.10
N MET A 169 2.38 -21.24 -1.82
CA MET A 169 3.74 -21.46 -1.31
C MET A 169 3.74 -22.25 0.01
N VAL A 170 2.94 -21.83 0.99
CA VAL A 170 2.90 -22.48 2.30
C VAL A 170 2.44 -23.94 2.22
N ARG A 171 1.64 -24.28 1.21
CA ARG A 171 1.16 -25.66 0.98
C ARG A 171 2.16 -26.57 0.24
N GLN A 172 3.30 -26.05 -0.22
CA GLN A 172 4.36 -26.86 -0.83
C GLN A 172 5.21 -27.58 0.22
N PRO A 173 6.01 -28.60 -0.17
CA PRO A 173 7.04 -29.17 0.70
C PRO A 173 7.97 -28.07 1.24
N ASP A 174 8.23 -28.09 2.56
CA ASP A 174 8.98 -27.04 3.28
C ASP A 174 8.43 -25.60 3.08
N GLY A 175 7.16 -25.46 2.68
CA GLY A 175 6.55 -24.19 2.31
C GLY A 175 6.57 -23.12 3.41
N LEU A 176 6.47 -23.52 4.68
CA LEU A 176 6.61 -22.61 5.82
C LEU A 176 8.03 -22.05 5.96
N VAL A 177 9.06 -22.88 5.75
CA VAL A 177 10.46 -22.47 5.79
C VAL A 177 10.76 -21.52 4.63
N GLN A 178 10.32 -21.88 3.43
CA GLN A 178 10.47 -21.04 2.23
C GLN A 178 9.74 -19.70 2.40
N MET A 179 8.52 -19.71 2.93
CA MET A 179 7.78 -18.47 3.20
C MET A 179 8.46 -17.61 4.26
N ALA A 180 9.08 -18.21 5.28
CA ALA A 180 9.86 -17.48 6.28
C ALA A 180 11.07 -16.78 5.64
N ILE A 181 11.83 -17.49 4.80
CA ILE A 181 12.97 -16.92 4.05
C ILE A 181 12.51 -15.78 3.15
N PHE A 182 11.42 -15.98 2.40
CA PHE A 182 10.84 -14.95 1.53
C PHE A 182 10.41 -13.71 2.33
N THR A 183 9.76 -13.90 3.48
CA THR A 183 9.30 -12.81 4.35
C THR A 183 10.47 -12.04 4.98
N ALA A 184 11.54 -12.74 5.37
CA ALA A 184 12.76 -12.10 5.85
C ALA A 184 13.39 -11.23 4.74
N ALA A 185 13.49 -11.75 3.51
CA ALA A 185 13.94 -10.98 2.35
C ALA A 185 13.02 -9.78 2.05
N ALA A 186 11.70 -9.95 2.16
CA ALA A 186 10.72 -8.90 1.94
C ALA A 186 10.81 -7.76 2.99
N SER A 187 11.35 -8.02 4.18
CA SER A 187 11.61 -6.96 5.16
C SER A 187 12.63 -5.94 4.65
N PHE A 188 13.60 -6.39 3.85
CA PHE A 188 14.57 -5.51 3.19
C PHE A 188 13.95 -4.70 2.04
N ARG A 189 12.96 -5.25 1.34
CA ARG A 189 12.18 -4.51 0.33
C ARG A 189 11.53 -3.26 0.92
N SER A 190 11.00 -3.33 2.15
CA SER A 190 10.45 -2.15 2.84
C SER A 190 11.48 -1.03 3.05
N LEU A 191 12.75 -1.38 3.29
CA LEU A 191 13.84 -0.40 3.42
C LEU A 191 14.17 0.27 2.07
N ILE A 192 14.21 -0.51 0.99
CA ILE A 192 14.43 -0.01 -0.38
C ILE A 192 13.30 0.95 -0.79
N MET A 193 12.07 0.59 -0.45
CA MET A 193 10.86 1.37 -0.76
C MET A 193 10.71 2.63 0.11
N PHE A 194 11.43 2.75 1.22
CA PHE A 194 11.23 3.82 2.20
C PHE A 194 11.47 5.22 1.63
N VAL A 195 12.66 5.46 1.07
CA VAL A 195 13.02 6.78 0.53
C VAL A 195 12.14 7.15 -0.67
N PRO A 196 11.97 6.29 -1.70
CA PRO A 196 11.05 6.58 -2.80
C PRO A 196 9.60 6.80 -2.34
N GLY A 197 9.16 6.09 -1.30
CA GLY A 197 7.83 6.26 -0.71
C GLY A 197 7.63 7.64 -0.09
N LEU A 198 8.64 8.19 0.61
CA LEU A 198 8.60 9.56 1.13
C LEU A 198 8.53 10.60 0.00
N VAL A 199 9.37 10.44 -1.02
CA VAL A 199 9.38 11.34 -2.19
C VAL A 199 8.02 11.30 -2.89
N THR A 200 7.48 10.10 -3.12
CA THR A 200 6.17 9.89 -3.75
C THR A 200 5.05 10.61 -3.01
N ARG A 201 5.02 10.57 -1.67
CA ARG A 201 4.00 11.25 -0.86
C ARG A 201 4.01 12.77 -1.05
N VAL A 202 5.18 13.38 -1.23
CA VAL A 202 5.33 14.83 -1.42
C VAL A 202 5.14 15.23 -2.88
N VAL A 203 5.72 14.47 -3.81
CA VAL A 203 5.68 14.77 -5.23
C VAL A 203 4.28 14.60 -5.81
N THR A 204 3.49 13.64 -5.32
CA THR A 204 2.15 13.34 -5.88
C THR A 204 1.21 14.55 -5.85
N PRO A 205 0.98 15.25 -4.70
CA PRO A 205 0.18 16.47 -4.69
C PRO A 205 0.75 17.58 -5.58
N VAL A 206 2.08 17.77 -5.59
CA VAL A 206 2.76 18.76 -6.44
C VAL A 206 2.50 18.49 -7.92
N LEU A 207 2.59 17.23 -8.37
CA LEU A 207 2.28 16.85 -9.74
C LEU A 207 0.80 17.11 -10.09
N CYS A 208 -0.13 16.81 -9.18
CA CYS A 208 -1.56 17.08 -9.37
C CYS A 208 -1.82 18.59 -9.52
N ASN A 209 -1.20 19.42 -8.69
CA ASN A 209 -1.31 20.88 -8.77
C ASN A 209 -0.72 21.42 -10.08
N LEU A 210 0.45 20.93 -10.51
CA LEU A 210 1.07 21.35 -11.77
C LEU A 210 0.26 20.94 -13.01
N VAL A 211 -0.42 19.79 -12.96
CA VAL A 211 -1.38 19.39 -14.01
C VAL A 211 -2.59 20.32 -14.00
N GLY A 212 -3.15 20.63 -12.82
CA GLY A 212 -4.28 21.56 -12.68
C GLY A 212 -3.96 22.99 -13.13
N GLU A 213 -2.71 23.44 -12.96
CA GLU A 213 -2.21 24.75 -13.40
C GLU A 213 -1.71 24.77 -14.86
N ASN A 214 -1.80 23.64 -15.59
CA ASN A 214 -1.28 23.48 -16.97
C ASN A 214 0.23 23.79 -17.13
N LYS A 215 1.04 23.62 -16.07
CA LYS A 215 2.49 23.90 -16.08
C LYS A 215 3.32 22.68 -16.52
N THR A 216 3.23 22.31 -17.79
CA THR A 216 3.83 21.08 -18.37
C THR A 216 5.36 20.99 -18.24
N SER A 217 6.09 22.10 -18.39
CA SER A 217 7.56 22.14 -18.25
C SER A 217 8.00 21.88 -16.81
N SER A 218 7.35 22.53 -15.83
CA SER A 218 7.60 22.29 -14.41
C SER A 218 7.22 20.88 -14.00
N TYR A 219 6.09 20.36 -14.51
CA TYR A 219 5.68 18.97 -14.30
C TYR A 219 6.78 17.99 -14.73
N SER A 220 7.32 18.16 -15.95
CA SER A 220 8.35 17.26 -16.48
C SER A 220 9.64 17.31 -15.67
N LYS A 221 10.04 18.50 -15.18
CA LYS A 221 11.22 18.65 -14.30
C LYS A 221 11.02 17.96 -12.95
N VAL A 222 9.88 18.18 -12.29
CA VAL A 222 9.57 17.55 -11.00
C VAL A 222 9.45 16.04 -11.14
N PHE A 223 8.82 15.56 -12.21
CA PHE A 223 8.70 14.14 -12.49
C PHE A 223 10.06 13.49 -12.79
N ALA A 224 10.91 14.11 -13.61
CA ALA A 224 12.26 13.61 -13.89
C ALA A 224 13.12 13.55 -12.62
N PHE A 225 13.03 14.56 -11.76
CA PHE A 225 13.70 14.56 -10.47
C PHE A 225 13.22 13.42 -9.55
N ASN A 226 11.91 13.17 -9.53
CA ASN A 226 11.33 12.06 -8.79
C ASN A 226 11.81 10.69 -9.30
N VAL A 227 11.86 10.49 -10.61
CA VAL A 227 12.42 9.29 -11.24
C VAL A 227 13.90 9.12 -10.85
N LEU A 228 14.69 10.19 -10.96
CA LEU A 228 16.12 10.15 -10.64
C LEU A 228 16.38 9.79 -9.17
N ILE A 229 15.71 10.46 -8.22
CA ILE A 229 15.87 10.14 -6.80
C ILE A 229 15.40 8.72 -6.51
N SER A 230 14.24 8.33 -7.04
CA SER A 230 13.70 6.99 -6.81
C SER A 230 14.67 5.92 -7.33
N ALA A 231 15.30 6.13 -8.48
CA ALA A 231 16.27 5.20 -9.07
C ALA A 231 17.57 5.14 -8.27
N ILE A 232 18.14 6.30 -7.93
CA ILE A 232 19.39 6.38 -7.15
C ILE A 232 19.20 5.78 -5.75
N ALA A 233 18.13 6.17 -5.05
CA ALA A 233 17.87 5.71 -3.70
C ALA A 233 17.60 4.20 -3.66
N SER A 234 16.73 3.70 -4.55
CA SER A 234 16.42 2.26 -4.59
C SER A 234 17.64 1.42 -4.97
N THR A 235 18.40 1.84 -5.99
CA THR A 235 19.60 1.11 -6.43
C THR A 235 20.70 1.15 -5.38
N GLY A 236 20.94 2.30 -4.74
CA GLY A 236 21.96 2.44 -3.70
C GLY A 236 21.65 1.59 -2.47
N ILE A 237 20.41 1.62 -1.99
CA ILE A 237 19.97 0.81 -0.84
C ILE A 237 19.97 -0.68 -1.21
N ALA A 238 19.46 -1.05 -2.38
CA ALA A 238 19.47 -2.44 -2.87
C ALA A 238 20.90 -2.99 -3.03
N GLY A 239 21.83 -2.20 -3.57
CA GLY A 239 23.23 -2.59 -3.70
C GLY A 239 23.90 -2.84 -2.35
N LEU A 240 23.69 -1.94 -1.37
CA LEU A 240 24.20 -2.13 -0.01
C LEU A 240 23.63 -3.39 0.65
N LEU A 241 22.33 -3.62 0.49
CA LEU A 241 21.65 -4.80 1.04
C LEU A 241 22.12 -6.08 0.36
N ALA A 242 22.31 -6.09 -0.97
CA ALA A 242 22.81 -7.26 -1.69
C ALA A 242 24.21 -7.67 -1.23
N LEU A 243 25.10 -6.70 -0.98
CA LEU A 243 26.46 -6.95 -0.47
C LEU A 243 26.47 -7.46 0.99
N THR A 244 25.45 -7.11 1.77
CA THR A 244 25.36 -7.47 3.20
C THR A 244 24.31 -8.55 3.49
N ALA A 245 23.64 -9.08 2.46
CA ALA A 245 22.51 -10.01 2.58
C ALA A 245 22.80 -11.23 3.46
N PRO A 246 23.95 -11.94 3.35
CA PRO A 246 24.23 -13.09 4.20
C PRO A 246 24.32 -12.71 5.69
N LYS A 247 24.92 -11.55 6.00
CA LYS A 247 25.08 -11.05 7.38
C LYS A 247 23.76 -10.57 7.95
N LEU A 248 22.95 -9.90 7.14
CA LEU A 248 21.64 -9.41 7.57
C LEU A 248 20.65 -10.55 7.79
N LEU A 249 20.65 -11.57 6.93
CA LEU A 249 19.82 -12.77 7.13
C LEU A 249 20.24 -13.56 8.37
N ALA A 250 21.52 -13.58 8.73
CA ALA A 250 21.98 -14.24 9.96
C ALA A 250 21.37 -13.62 11.24
N VAL A 251 20.92 -12.36 11.21
CA VAL A 251 20.21 -11.71 12.33
C VAL A 251 18.85 -12.38 12.61
N PHE A 252 18.20 -12.91 11.57
CA PHE A 252 16.94 -13.66 11.71
C PHE A 252 17.15 -15.09 12.26
N GLY A 253 18.40 -15.56 12.30
CA GLY A 253 18.79 -16.85 12.85
C GLY A 253 19.58 -17.72 11.88
N LYS A 254 20.21 -18.78 12.40
CA LYS A 254 21.08 -19.67 11.62
C LYS A 254 20.37 -20.40 10.46
N GLY A 255 19.05 -20.57 10.53
CA GLY A 255 18.24 -21.20 9.48
C GLY A 255 18.04 -20.33 8.23
N PHE A 256 18.40 -19.04 8.26
CA PHE A 256 18.17 -18.09 7.16
C PHE A 256 19.39 -17.88 6.25
N SER A 257 20.55 -18.46 6.58
CA SER A 257 21.80 -18.26 5.82
C SER A 257 21.72 -18.72 4.36
N GLY A 258 20.90 -19.73 4.07
CA GLY A 258 20.63 -20.21 2.71
C GLY A 258 19.74 -19.29 1.86
N GLY A 259 19.14 -18.25 2.45
CA GLY A 259 18.22 -17.33 1.77
C GLY A 259 18.87 -16.18 1.00
N SER A 260 20.21 -16.13 0.93
CA SER A 260 20.94 -14.98 0.38
C SER A 260 20.57 -14.69 -1.08
N GLU A 261 20.40 -15.72 -1.90
CA GLU A 261 20.00 -15.57 -3.31
C GLU A 261 18.60 -14.95 -3.44
N VAL A 262 17.65 -15.40 -2.61
CA VAL A 262 16.29 -14.84 -2.55
C VAL A 262 16.33 -13.37 -2.13
N ALA A 263 17.14 -13.01 -1.13
CA ALA A 263 17.28 -11.63 -0.69
C ALA A 263 17.86 -10.72 -1.77
N VAL A 264 18.89 -11.16 -2.50
CA VAL A 264 19.46 -10.41 -3.62
C VAL A 264 18.43 -10.24 -4.73
N LEU A 265 17.71 -11.30 -5.11
CA LEU A 265 16.68 -11.21 -6.13
C LEU A 265 15.53 -10.28 -5.71
N ILE A 266 15.08 -10.34 -4.46
CA ILE A 266 14.05 -9.42 -3.93
C ILE A 266 14.54 -7.97 -3.93
N ALA A 267 15.83 -7.72 -3.68
CA ALA A 267 16.39 -6.38 -3.79
C ALA A 267 16.29 -5.86 -5.23
N VAL A 268 16.61 -6.68 -6.23
CA VAL A 268 16.45 -6.34 -7.65
C VAL A 268 14.98 -6.11 -8.03
N VAL A 269 14.08 -7.00 -7.59
CA VAL A 269 12.62 -6.86 -7.76
C VAL A 269 12.14 -5.51 -7.22
N SER A 270 12.64 -5.12 -6.05
CA SER A 270 12.25 -3.87 -5.39
C SER A 270 12.64 -2.65 -6.22
N ILE A 271 13.77 -2.65 -6.94
CA ILE A 271 14.15 -1.56 -7.85
C ILE A 271 13.11 -1.43 -8.97
N VAL A 272 12.73 -2.55 -9.60
CA VAL A 272 11.74 -2.56 -10.69
C VAL A 272 10.38 -2.09 -10.18
N GLU A 273 9.97 -2.54 -8.98
CA GLU A 273 8.74 -2.08 -8.34
C GLU A 273 8.76 -0.57 -8.06
N VAL A 274 9.85 -0.04 -7.50
CA VAL A 274 9.98 1.41 -7.24
C VAL A 274 9.76 2.17 -8.53
N MET A 275 10.40 1.75 -9.63
CA MET A 275 10.21 2.37 -10.94
C MET A 275 8.75 2.27 -11.39
N ALA A 276 8.13 1.09 -11.30
CA ALA A 276 6.73 0.90 -11.68
C ALA A 276 5.80 1.86 -10.91
N ASN A 277 6.01 2.00 -9.59
CA ASN A 277 5.24 2.91 -8.74
C ASN A 277 5.50 4.39 -9.06
N THR A 278 6.72 4.76 -9.45
CA THR A 278 7.01 6.12 -9.93
C THR A 278 6.25 6.42 -11.24
N PHE A 279 6.23 5.47 -12.18
CA PHE A 279 5.52 5.62 -13.46
C PHE A 279 3.99 5.44 -13.35
N TYR A 280 3.48 4.99 -12.22
CA TYR A 280 2.05 5.08 -11.90
C TYR A 280 1.59 6.52 -11.61
N GLN A 281 2.44 7.37 -11.01
CA GLN A 281 2.04 8.73 -10.60
C GLN A 281 1.43 9.60 -11.71
N PRO A 282 1.90 9.58 -12.98
CA PRO A 282 1.24 10.27 -14.07
C PRO A 282 -0.21 9.83 -14.28
N LEU A 283 -0.52 8.54 -14.19
CA LEU A 283 -1.90 8.06 -14.35
C LEU A 283 -2.80 8.64 -13.26
N LEU A 284 -2.26 8.77 -12.04
CA LEU A 284 -2.96 9.39 -10.92
C LEU A 284 -3.12 10.90 -11.10
N ALA A 285 -2.07 11.62 -11.47
CA ALA A 285 -2.11 13.07 -11.66
C ALA A 285 -3.06 13.50 -12.80
N TYR A 286 -3.16 12.71 -13.87
CA TYR A 286 -4.08 12.96 -14.99
C TYR A 286 -5.47 12.30 -14.81
N GLY A 287 -5.74 11.65 -13.66
CA GLY A 287 -7.04 11.04 -13.37
C GLY A 287 -7.41 9.84 -14.26
N ARG A 288 -6.42 9.13 -14.83
CA ARG A 288 -6.59 7.99 -15.75
C ARG A 288 -6.45 6.64 -15.02
N ILE A 289 -7.12 6.49 -13.88
CA ILE A 289 -6.98 5.33 -12.98
C ILE A 289 -7.47 4.00 -13.58
N TRP A 290 -8.33 4.02 -14.60
CA TRP A 290 -8.71 2.77 -15.29
C TRP A 290 -7.53 2.03 -15.92
N TRP A 291 -6.45 2.74 -16.30
CA TRP A 291 -5.20 2.10 -16.71
C TRP A 291 -4.55 1.33 -15.55
N GLN A 292 -4.61 1.85 -14.32
CA GLN A 292 -4.11 1.15 -13.12
C GLN A 292 -4.77 -0.21 -12.95
N PHE A 293 -6.10 -0.24 -13.13
CA PHE A 293 -6.86 -1.47 -13.04
C PHE A 293 -6.40 -2.49 -14.08
N GLN A 294 -6.19 -2.08 -15.33
CA GLN A 294 -5.69 -2.99 -16.36
C GLN A 294 -4.28 -3.51 -16.03
N VAL A 295 -3.39 -2.62 -15.57
CA VAL A 295 -2.02 -2.99 -15.18
C VAL A 295 -2.04 -4.00 -14.03
N ILE A 296 -2.87 -3.79 -13.01
CA ILE A 296 -2.89 -4.69 -11.85
C ILE A 296 -3.50 -6.05 -12.15
N VAL A 297 -4.45 -6.13 -13.10
CA VAL A 297 -5.01 -7.41 -13.57
C VAL A 297 -3.92 -8.19 -14.30
N CYS A 298 -3.21 -7.57 -15.24
CA CYS A 298 -2.08 -8.21 -15.93
C CYS A 298 -0.98 -8.63 -14.95
N TRP A 299 -0.59 -7.74 -14.04
CA TRP A 299 0.39 -8.02 -12.98
C TRP A 299 -0.03 -9.23 -12.14
N SER A 300 -1.30 -9.29 -11.73
CA SER A 300 -1.85 -10.37 -10.90
C SER A 300 -1.89 -11.70 -11.65
N LEU A 301 -2.31 -11.70 -12.92
CA LEU A 301 -2.33 -12.90 -13.76
C LEU A 301 -0.93 -13.47 -13.96
N ILE A 302 0.07 -12.61 -14.22
CA ILE A 302 1.46 -13.03 -14.39
C ILE A 302 2.03 -13.57 -13.07
N LEU A 303 1.79 -12.86 -11.96
CA LEU A 303 2.24 -13.29 -10.65
C LEU A 303 1.70 -14.69 -10.31
N VAL A 304 0.39 -14.90 -10.45
CA VAL A 304 -0.24 -16.19 -10.15
C VAL A 304 0.25 -17.27 -11.11
N SER A 305 0.28 -17.00 -12.42
CA SER A 305 0.69 -17.99 -13.41
C SER A 305 2.11 -18.48 -13.18
N ILE A 306 3.07 -17.57 -13.03
CA ILE A 306 4.47 -17.94 -12.82
C ILE A 306 4.64 -18.64 -11.47
N THR A 307 3.96 -18.16 -10.41
CA THR A 307 3.98 -18.80 -9.10
C THR A 307 3.57 -20.27 -9.19
N LEU A 308 2.49 -20.59 -9.91
CA LEU A 308 2.01 -21.97 -10.05
C LEU A 308 3.03 -22.89 -10.73
N PHE A 309 3.83 -22.37 -11.67
CA PHE A 309 4.86 -23.13 -12.39
C PHE A 309 6.19 -23.23 -11.64
N THR A 310 6.63 -22.17 -10.96
CA THR A 310 8.00 -22.10 -10.42
C THR A 310 8.11 -22.48 -8.94
N VAL A 311 7.06 -22.25 -8.14
CA VAL A 311 7.16 -22.40 -6.68
C VAL A 311 7.30 -23.86 -6.25
N ARG A 312 6.74 -24.80 -7.01
CA ARG A 312 6.88 -26.23 -6.72
C ARG A 312 8.33 -26.70 -6.79
N ASP A 313 9.09 -26.18 -7.75
CA ASP A 313 10.46 -26.65 -8.02
C ASP A 313 11.52 -25.77 -7.33
N TYR A 314 11.26 -24.47 -7.18
CA TYR A 314 12.25 -23.47 -6.71
C TYR A 314 11.87 -22.76 -5.41
N GLY A 315 10.73 -23.08 -4.78
CA GLY A 315 10.30 -22.48 -3.52
C GLY A 315 10.31 -20.95 -3.54
N ALA A 316 10.90 -20.33 -2.51
CA ALA A 316 10.96 -18.87 -2.35
C ALA A 316 11.61 -18.14 -3.54
N LEU A 317 12.60 -18.76 -4.20
CA LEU A 317 13.25 -18.19 -5.37
C LEU A 317 12.28 -18.15 -6.56
N GLY A 318 11.47 -19.20 -6.74
CA GLY A 318 10.42 -19.24 -7.76
C GLY A 318 9.40 -18.12 -7.60
N LEU A 319 8.99 -17.83 -6.37
CA LEU A 319 8.07 -16.73 -6.07
C LEU A 319 8.73 -15.36 -6.31
N ALA A 320 10.00 -15.19 -5.95
CA ALA A 320 10.73 -13.96 -6.23
C ALA A 320 10.84 -13.68 -7.75
N TRP A 321 11.05 -14.71 -8.57
CA TRP A 321 10.99 -14.60 -10.04
C TRP A 321 9.59 -14.25 -10.55
N ALA A 322 8.53 -14.80 -9.94
CA ALA A 322 7.16 -14.43 -10.27
C ALA A 322 6.90 -12.93 -10.02
N TYR A 323 7.36 -12.39 -8.89
CA TYR A 323 7.30 -10.96 -8.63
C TYR A 323 8.12 -10.14 -9.61
N MET A 324 9.33 -10.59 -9.97
CA MET A 324 10.18 -9.90 -10.96
C MET A 324 9.45 -9.75 -12.30
N ALA A 325 8.92 -10.85 -12.83
CA ALA A 325 8.20 -10.85 -14.09
C ALA A 325 6.93 -9.99 -14.03
N ALA A 326 6.14 -10.10 -12.96
CA ALA A 326 4.95 -9.29 -12.76
C ALA A 326 5.30 -7.78 -12.74
N HIS A 327 6.31 -7.38 -11.96
CA HIS A 327 6.72 -5.98 -11.87
C HIS A 327 7.33 -5.46 -13.19
N LEU A 328 8.10 -6.25 -13.92
CA LEU A 328 8.60 -5.88 -15.25
C LEU A 328 7.47 -5.59 -16.22
N VAL A 329 6.43 -6.43 -16.27
CA VAL A 329 5.27 -6.19 -17.11
C VAL A 329 4.51 -4.95 -16.66
N SER A 330 4.32 -4.75 -15.35
CA SER A 330 3.67 -3.52 -14.86
C SER A 330 4.45 -2.27 -15.26
N LEU A 331 5.78 -2.28 -15.15
CA LEU A 331 6.64 -1.17 -15.57
C LEU A 331 6.50 -0.89 -17.07
N ALA A 332 6.55 -1.93 -17.90
CA ALA A 332 6.37 -1.78 -19.35
C ALA A 332 4.99 -1.18 -19.69
N MET A 333 3.93 -1.64 -19.01
CA MET A 333 2.57 -1.11 -19.21
C MET A 333 2.43 0.33 -18.71
N TYR A 334 3.03 0.70 -17.57
CA TYR A 334 3.02 2.09 -17.08
C TYR A 334 3.79 3.03 -18.00
N LEU A 335 4.94 2.61 -18.54
CA LEU A 335 5.68 3.37 -19.54
C LEU A 335 4.85 3.60 -20.80
N PHE A 336 4.17 2.55 -21.29
CA PHE A 336 3.27 2.65 -22.44
C PHE A 336 2.08 3.59 -22.18
N ALA A 337 1.43 3.46 -21.02
CA ALA A 337 0.32 4.32 -20.61
C ALA A 337 0.77 5.78 -20.46
N GLY A 338 1.94 6.02 -19.85
CA GLY A 338 2.54 7.35 -19.71
C GLY A 338 2.85 7.99 -21.07
N TYR A 339 3.41 7.22 -22.01
CA TYR A 339 3.63 7.68 -23.39
C TYR A 339 2.32 8.08 -24.09
N ARG A 340 1.27 7.26 -23.94
CA ARG A 340 -0.08 7.56 -24.49
C ARG A 340 -0.67 8.83 -23.89
N ILE A 341 -0.54 9.04 -22.58
CA ILE A 341 -1.03 10.23 -21.90
C ILE A 341 -0.30 11.48 -22.41
N LYS A 342 1.04 11.43 -22.51
CA LYS A 342 1.83 12.55 -23.05
C LYS A 342 1.42 12.89 -24.49
N LYS A 343 1.23 11.88 -25.35
CA LYS A 343 0.82 12.08 -26.75
C LYS A 343 -0.57 12.69 -26.89
N ASN A 344 -1.50 12.33 -26.02
CA ASN A 344 -2.87 12.86 -26.03
C ASN A 344 -3.02 14.20 -25.27
N ALA A 345 -2.04 14.57 -24.45
CA ALA A 345 -2.00 15.86 -23.74
C ALA A 345 -1.49 17.02 -24.62
N GLU A 346 -0.93 16.72 -25.80
CA GLU A 346 -0.75 17.68 -26.90
C GLU A 346 -2.07 17.77 -27.72
N PRO A 347 -2.45 18.97 -28.17
CA PRO A 347 -3.72 19.62 -27.86
C PRO A 347 -4.95 18.97 -28.51
N SER A 348 -5.84 18.38 -27.69
CA SER A 348 -7.20 18.00 -28.14
C SER A 348 -8.28 18.05 -27.05
N MET A 349 -8.10 18.87 -26.02
CA MET A 349 -9.14 19.14 -25.01
C MET A 349 -9.23 20.64 -24.70
N VAL A 350 -9.18 21.45 -25.77
CA VAL A 350 -9.93 22.72 -25.80
C VAL A 350 -11.33 22.34 -26.28
N ASN A 351 -12.33 22.56 -25.44
CA ASN A 351 -13.77 22.30 -25.63
C ASN A 351 -14.26 20.90 -25.23
N GLY A 352 -15.00 20.88 -24.12
CA GLY A 352 -15.76 19.75 -23.58
C GLY A 352 -16.35 20.11 -22.23
#